data_AF-A0A359MN71-F1
#
_entry.id   AF-A0A359MN71-F1
#
_cell.length_a   1.000
_cell.length_b   1.000
_cell.length_c   1.000
_cell.angle_alpha   90.00
_cell.angle_beta   90.00
_cell.angle_gamma   90.00
#
_symmetry.space_group_name_H-M   'P 1'
#
loop_
_entity.id
_entity.type
_entity.pdbx_description
1 polymer ?
#
loop_
_entity_poly.entity_id
_entity_poly.type
_entity_poly.pdbx_seq_one_letter_code
_entity_poly.pdbx_strand_id
1 'polypeptide(L)'
;EVTHSLKELILQPQSEIHLVRRAMRNIGFIITEENMMKEDGKYYVMMRAKANAPAANKEANTPVRTEHDYFGRLLLERKNPVLREFLLKEQKRCQAILKALEAEPTENSLERQREIAEILERIDTALGYYREG
;
A
#
# COMPACT_ATOMS: atom_id res chain seq x y z
N GLU A 1 -23.79 13.59 -15.40
CA GLU A 1 -22.37 13.93 -15.66
C GLU A 1 -21.92 15.07 -14.76
N VAL A 2 -21.00 14.81 -13.83
CA VAL A 2 -20.34 15.83 -13.00
C VAL A 2 -18.87 15.44 -12.86
N THR A 3 -18.09 15.50 -13.93
CA THR A 3 -16.66 15.13 -13.89
C THR A 3 -15.72 16.12 -14.58
N HIS A 4 -16.21 17.20 -15.19
CA HIS A 4 -15.36 18.07 -16.00
C HIS A 4 -14.63 19.23 -15.28
N SER A 5 -14.46 19.20 -13.95
CA SER A 5 -13.62 20.23 -13.28
C SER A 5 -12.94 19.82 -11.97
N LEU A 6 -12.75 18.52 -11.69
CA LEU A 6 -12.01 18.09 -10.50
C LEU A 6 -10.50 18.24 -10.73
N LYS A 7 -9.93 19.34 -10.24
CA LYS A 7 -8.49 19.63 -10.30
C LYS A 7 -7.68 18.84 -9.27
N GLU A 8 -8.32 18.49 -8.15
CA GLU A 8 -7.71 17.84 -7.00
C GLU A 8 -8.74 17.00 -6.24
N LEU A 9 -8.27 15.88 -5.68
CA LEU A 9 -9.04 14.94 -4.87
C LEU A 9 -8.30 14.69 -3.56
N ILE A 10 -9.02 14.75 -2.44
CA ILE A 10 -8.57 14.25 -1.14
C ILE A 10 -9.37 13.00 -0.83
N LEU A 11 -8.68 11.88 -0.64
CA LEU A 11 -9.30 10.56 -0.46
C LEU A 11 -8.83 9.94 0.86
N GLN A 12 -9.77 9.36 1.59
CA GLN A 12 -9.51 8.52 2.77
C GLN A 12 -10.19 7.15 2.57
N PRO A 13 -9.60 6.27 1.74
CA PRO A 13 -10.18 4.96 1.46
C PRO A 13 -10.26 4.09 2.72
N GLN A 14 -11.41 3.46 2.93
CA GLN A 14 -11.68 2.64 4.13
C GLN A 14 -11.17 1.20 3.99
N SER A 15 -11.08 0.68 2.77
CA SER A 15 -10.59 -0.66 2.46
C SER A 15 -9.87 -0.66 1.12
N GLU A 16 -9.17 -1.76 0.81
CA GLU A 16 -8.62 -2.04 -0.53
C GLU A 16 -7.84 -0.86 -1.13
N ILE A 17 -7.03 -0.20 -0.32
CA ILE A 17 -6.32 1.04 -0.66
C ILE A 17 -5.51 0.89 -1.95
N HIS A 18 -4.95 -0.30 -2.18
CA HIS A 18 -4.25 -0.65 -3.41
C HIS A 18 -5.11 -0.57 -4.67
N LEU A 19 -6.40 -0.94 -4.61
CA LEU A 19 -7.35 -0.75 -5.71
C LEU A 19 -7.57 0.73 -5.99
N VAL A 20 -7.67 1.56 -4.95
CA VAL A 20 -7.85 3.00 -5.10
C VAL A 20 -6.63 3.64 -5.75
N ARG A 21 -5.41 3.24 -5.37
CA ARG A 21 -4.18 3.70 -6.04
C ARG A 21 -4.13 3.30 -7.52
N ARG A 22 -4.49 2.06 -7.84
CA ARG A 22 -4.61 1.58 -9.23
C ARG A 22 -5.65 2.36 -10.01
N ALA A 23 -6.84 2.56 -9.41
CA ALA A 23 -7.93 3.28 -10.03
C ALA A 23 -7.54 4.72 -10.36
N MET A 24 -6.93 5.45 -9.41
CA MET A 24 -6.46 6.83 -9.63
C MET A 24 -5.54 6.93 -10.85
N ARG A 25 -4.56 6.04 -10.99
CA ARG A 25 -3.69 6.02 -12.17
C ARG A 25 -4.47 5.75 -13.46
N ASN A 26 -5.37 4.76 -13.43
CA ASN A 26 -6.17 4.38 -14.60
C ASN A 26 -7.10 5.51 -15.08
N ILE A 27 -7.60 6.34 -14.16
CA ILE A 27 -8.46 7.49 -14.49
C ILE A 27 -7.66 8.78 -14.75
N GLY A 28 -6.34 8.71 -14.86
CA GLY A 28 -5.50 9.85 -15.19
C GLY A 28 -5.22 10.80 -14.03
N PHE A 29 -5.23 10.31 -12.79
CA PHE A 29 -4.83 11.06 -11.60
C PHE A 29 -3.50 10.57 -11.05
N ILE A 30 -2.72 11.50 -10.49
CA ILE A 30 -1.44 11.22 -9.85
C ILE A 30 -1.54 11.58 -8.37
N ILE A 31 -1.16 10.64 -7.51
CA ILE A 31 -1.07 10.85 -6.08
C ILE A 31 0.17 11.69 -5.80
N THR A 32 -0.04 12.89 -5.27
CA THR A 32 1.00 13.89 -5.00
C THR A 32 1.41 13.94 -3.53
N GLU A 33 0.52 13.51 -2.63
CA GLU A 33 0.83 13.34 -1.22
C GLU A 33 0.08 12.15 -0.64
N GLU A 34 0.72 11.47 0.31
CA GLU A 34 0.10 10.45 1.15
C GLU A 34 0.53 10.69 2.60
N ASN A 35 -0.39 10.41 3.51
CA ASN A 35 -0.09 10.30 4.94
C ASN A 35 -0.81 9.10 5.53
N MET A 36 -0.20 8.47 6.53
CA MET A 36 -0.80 7.41 7.31
C MET A 36 -0.83 7.83 8.77
N MET A 37 -1.97 7.65 9.42
CA MET A 37 -2.19 8.00 10.81
C MET A 37 -2.82 6.85 11.58
N LYS A 38 -2.63 6.84 12.89
CA LYS A 38 -3.18 5.85 13.80
C LYS A 38 -4.08 6.52 14.82
N GLU A 39 -5.33 6.09 14.89
CA GLU A 39 -6.36 6.62 15.80
C GLU A 39 -7.18 5.44 16.34
N ASP A 40 -7.39 5.40 17.67
CA ASP A 40 -8.07 4.29 18.37
C ASP A 40 -7.57 2.89 17.97
N GLY A 41 -6.26 2.76 17.76
CA GLY A 41 -5.63 1.50 17.36
C GLY A 41 -5.85 1.08 15.91
N LYS A 42 -6.59 1.89 15.13
CA LYS A 42 -6.85 1.71 13.70
C LYS A 42 -5.91 2.55 12.86
N TYR A 43 -5.65 2.11 11.64
CA TYR A 43 -4.76 2.78 10.71
C TYR A 43 -5.54 3.36 9.54
N TYR A 44 -5.28 4.62 9.23
CA TYR A 44 -5.97 5.35 8.16
C TYR A 44 -4.96 5.93 7.19
N VAL A 45 -5.23 5.78 5.90
CA VAL A 45 -4.45 6.39 4.83
C VAL A 45 -5.25 7.55 4.24
N MET A 46 -4.59 8.69 4.10
CA MET A 46 -5.08 9.84 3.37
C MET A 46 -4.18 10.07 2.17
N MET A 47 -4.77 10.38 1.03
CA MET A 47 -4.02 10.68 -0.19
C MET A 47 -4.61 11.87 -0.93
N ARG A 48 -3.74 12.67 -1.51
CA ARG A 48 -4.10 13.81 -2.37
C ARG A 48 -3.69 13.51 -3.80
N ALA A 49 -4.66 13.50 -4.70
CA ALA A 49 -4.45 13.23 -6.11
C ALA A 49 -4.80 14.44 -6.98
N LYS A 50 -4.05 14.66 -8.05
CA LYS A 50 -4.31 15.72 -9.04
C LYS A 50 -4.45 15.11 -10.43
N ALA A 51 -5.27 15.75 -11.28
CA ALA A 51 -5.38 15.34 -12.67
C ALA A 51 -4.01 15.44 -13.35
N ASN A 52 -3.62 14.38 -14.06
CA ASN A 52 -2.35 14.33 -14.78
C ASN A 52 -2.43 15.22 -16.03
N ALA A 53 -1.60 16.27 -16.08
CA ALA A 53 -1.47 17.07 -17.29
C ALA A 53 -0.56 16.32 -18.29
N PRO A 54 -0.96 16.16 -19.57
CA PRO A 54 -0.27 15.30 -20.53
C PRO A 54 1.18 15.71 -20.88
N ALA A 55 1.68 16.86 -20.42
CA ALA A 55 2.93 17.45 -20.90
C ALA A 55 4.16 17.29 -20.00
N ALA A 56 4.07 16.80 -18.74
CA ALA A 56 5.17 17.06 -17.80
C ALA A 56 5.43 16.09 -16.65
N ASN A 57 4.93 14.83 -16.66
CA ASN A 57 5.08 14.00 -15.45
C ASN A 57 6.01 12.78 -15.58
N LYS A 58 7.22 12.91 -15.00
CA LYS A 58 8.18 11.81 -14.78
C LYS A 58 7.58 10.68 -13.93
N GLU A 59 6.58 10.98 -13.09
CA GLU A 59 5.95 10.01 -12.21
C GLU A 59 5.06 9.01 -12.96
N ALA A 60 4.45 9.42 -14.08
CA ALA A 60 3.67 8.53 -14.94
C ALA A 60 4.57 7.46 -15.61
N ASN A 61 5.86 7.76 -15.80
CA ASN A 61 6.85 6.86 -16.39
C ASN A 61 7.67 6.09 -15.34
N THR A 62 7.36 6.22 -14.06
CA THR A 62 8.04 5.44 -13.01
C THR A 62 7.48 4.02 -13.00
N PRO A 63 8.31 2.97 -13.07
CA PRO A 63 7.85 1.60 -12.93
C PRO A 63 7.09 1.44 -11.61
N VAL A 64 5.81 1.08 -11.70
CA VAL A 64 5.00 0.83 -10.51
C VAL A 64 5.42 -0.52 -9.95
N ARG A 65 6.04 -0.49 -8.77
CA ARG A 65 6.36 -1.72 -8.03
C ARG A 65 5.15 -2.17 -7.22
N THR A 66 5.02 -3.47 -6.98
CA THR A 66 3.85 -4.04 -6.29
C THR A 66 3.67 -3.42 -4.89
N GLU A 67 4.74 -3.22 -4.13
CA GLU A 67 4.71 -2.60 -2.82
C GLU A 67 4.20 -1.14 -2.83
N HIS A 68 4.36 -0.41 -3.95
CA HIS A 68 3.83 0.95 -4.10
C HIS A 68 2.30 0.97 -4.13
N ASP A 69 1.70 -0.05 -4.75
CA ASP A 69 0.24 -0.18 -4.75
C ASP A 69 -0.28 -0.55 -3.37
N TYR A 70 0.37 -1.49 -2.69
CA TYR A 70 -0.12 -1.96 -1.40
C TYR A 70 0.12 -0.96 -0.27
N PHE A 71 1.29 -0.32 -0.22
CA PHE A 71 1.70 0.50 0.92
C PHE A 71 1.87 1.99 0.62
N GLY A 72 1.81 2.38 -0.66
CA GLY A 72 1.92 3.78 -1.08
C GLY A 72 3.36 4.18 -1.30
N ARG A 73 3.70 4.51 -2.55
CA ARG A 73 5.06 4.95 -2.93
C ARG A 73 5.54 6.08 -2.04
N LEU A 74 4.72 7.12 -1.85
CA LEU A 74 5.11 8.30 -1.10
C LEU A 74 5.26 8.01 0.40
N LEU A 75 4.48 7.08 0.95
CA LEU A 75 4.63 6.66 2.35
C LEU A 75 5.94 5.89 2.58
N LEU A 76 6.32 5.03 1.63
CA LEU A 76 7.56 4.25 1.66
C LEU A 76 8.79 5.14 1.48
N GLU A 77 8.82 5.95 0.43
CA GLU A 77 9.94 6.84 0.11
C GLU A 77 10.19 7.88 1.21
N ARG A 78 9.11 8.39 1.83
CA ARG A 78 9.20 9.33 2.97
C ARG A 78 9.41 8.63 4.31
N LYS A 79 9.50 7.30 4.33
CA LYS A 79 9.68 6.48 5.54
C LYS A 79 8.69 6.84 6.65
N ASN A 80 7.39 6.88 6.32
CA ASN A 80 6.35 7.23 7.28
C ASN A 80 6.39 6.30 8.52
N PRO A 81 6.54 6.83 9.75
CA PRO A 81 6.73 5.99 10.94
C PRO A 81 5.48 5.17 11.30
N VAL A 82 4.29 5.66 10.99
CA VAL A 82 3.03 4.94 11.23
C VAL A 82 2.89 3.77 10.25
N LEU A 83 3.29 3.96 8.98
CA LEU A 83 3.36 2.86 8.03
C LEU A 83 4.37 1.80 8.48
N ARG A 84 5.55 2.21 8.99
CA ARG A 84 6.52 1.25 9.56
C ARG A 84 5.91 0.43 10.70
N GLU A 85 5.23 1.09 11.63
CA GLU A 85 4.57 0.42 12.75
C GLU A 85 3.54 -0.60 12.25
N PHE A 86 2.70 -0.19 11.28
CA PHE A 86 1.74 -1.07 10.63
C PHE A 86 2.42 -2.28 9.98
N LEU A 87 3.45 -2.06 9.16
CA LEU A 87 4.17 -3.13 8.48
C LEU A 87 4.79 -4.13 9.45
N LEU A 88 5.42 -3.66 10.54
CA LEU A 88 5.98 -4.53 11.58
C LEU A 88 4.91 -5.34 12.32
N LYS A 89 3.75 -4.73 12.59
CA LYS A 89 2.60 -5.42 13.18
C LYS A 89 2.08 -6.52 12.25
N GLU A 90 1.91 -6.20 10.98
CA GLU A 90 1.42 -7.15 9.97
C GLU A 90 2.44 -8.27 9.71
N GLN A 91 3.73 -7.96 9.67
CA GLN A 91 4.81 -8.95 9.55
C GLN A 91 4.72 -10.01 10.65
N LYS A 92 4.61 -9.58 11.92
CA LYS A 92 4.48 -10.48 13.06
C LYS A 92 3.20 -11.32 12.97
N ARG A 93 2.10 -10.72 12.51
CA ARG A 93 0.82 -11.41 12.30
C ARG A 93 0.96 -12.52 11.25
N CYS A 94 1.55 -12.21 10.10
CA CYS A 94 1.78 -13.18 9.03
C CYS A 94 2.69 -14.32 9.47
N GLN A 95 3.79 -14.03 10.17
CA GLN A 95 4.69 -15.04 10.73
C GLN A 95 3.99 -15.97 11.73
N ALA A 96 3.14 -15.42 12.60
CA ALA A 96 2.37 -16.23 13.54
C ALA A 96 1.36 -17.15 12.83
N ILE A 97 0.70 -16.66 11.77
CA ILE A 97 -0.21 -17.46 10.94
C ILE A 97 0.55 -18.58 10.24
N LEU A 98 1.69 -18.29 9.61
CA LEU A 98 2.51 -19.33 8.95
C LEU A 98 2.92 -20.43 9.93
N LYS A 99 3.43 -20.06 11.10
CA LYS A 99 3.81 -21.02 12.13
C LYS A 99 2.64 -21.90 12.60
N ALA A 100 1.45 -21.32 12.71
CA ALA A 100 0.25 -22.09 13.06
C ALA A 100 -0.16 -23.07 11.95
N LEU A 101 -0.08 -22.65 10.68
CA LEU A 101 -0.38 -23.50 9.53
C LEU A 101 0.64 -24.62 9.34
N GLU A 102 1.90 -24.39 9.68
CA GLU A 102 2.97 -25.40 9.63
C GLU A 102 2.81 -26.48 10.72
N ALA A 103 2.22 -26.13 11.86
CA ALA A 103 1.99 -27.06 12.96
C ALA A 103 0.88 -28.08 12.66
N GLU A 104 -0.12 -27.70 11.85
CA GLU A 104 -1.26 -28.55 11.48
C GLU A 104 -1.48 -28.55 9.95
N PRO A 105 -0.62 -29.24 9.18
CA PRO A 105 -0.71 -29.23 7.73
C PRO A 105 -1.94 -30.01 7.24
N THR A 106 -2.77 -29.33 6.45
CA THR A 106 -3.89 -29.88 5.66
C THR A 106 -3.71 -29.51 4.18
N GLU A 107 -4.43 -30.13 3.25
CA GLU A 107 -4.34 -29.75 1.82
C GLU A 107 -4.68 -28.26 1.58
N ASN A 108 -5.71 -27.73 2.25
CA ASN A 108 -6.04 -26.30 2.21
C ASN A 108 -4.99 -25.41 2.90
N SER A 109 -4.21 -25.96 3.84
CA SER A 109 -3.16 -25.18 4.52
C SER A 109 -2.02 -24.78 3.59
N LEU A 110 -1.73 -25.58 2.56
CA LEU A 110 -0.61 -25.30 1.64
C LEU A 110 -0.89 -24.09 0.76
N GLU A 111 -2.11 -23.97 0.21
CA GLU A 111 -2.51 -22.79 -0.55
C GLU A 111 -2.49 -21.55 0.35
N ARG A 112 -3.06 -21.66 1.56
CA ARG A 112 -3.07 -20.56 2.51
C ARG A 112 -1.66 -20.15 2.96
N GLN A 113 -0.73 -21.10 3.14
CA GLN A 113 0.67 -20.79 3.46
C GLN A 113 1.32 -19.98 2.33
N ARG A 114 1.09 -20.35 1.07
CA ARG A 114 1.61 -19.59 -0.09
C ARG A 114 1.07 -18.16 -0.10
N GLU A 115 -0.24 -17.98 0.07
CA GLU A 115 -0.84 -16.64 0.13
C GLU A 115 -0.22 -15.76 1.23
N ILE A 116 -0.03 -16.31 2.44
CA ILE A 116 0.54 -15.56 3.55
C ILE A 116 2.03 -15.29 3.33
N ALA A 117 2.77 -16.23 2.72
CA ALA A 117 4.17 -16.04 2.36
C ALA A 117 4.35 -14.90 1.33
N GLU A 118 3.50 -14.82 0.31
CA GLU A 118 3.52 -13.70 -0.66
C GLU A 118 3.22 -12.35 0.00
N ILE A 119 2.26 -12.32 0.94
CA ILE A 119 1.99 -11.10 1.72
C ILE A 119 3.22 -10.71 2.55
N LEU A 120 3.87 -11.69 3.20
CA LEU A 120 5.05 -11.46 4.02
C LEU A 120 6.22 -10.94 3.19
N GLU A 121 6.50 -11.53 2.03
CA GLU A 121 7.54 -11.07 1.10
C GLU A 121 7.33 -9.61 0.69
N ARG A 122 6.08 -9.24 0.39
CA ARG A 122 5.73 -7.85 0.05
C ARG A 122 5.96 -6.92 1.25
N ILE A 123 5.61 -7.34 2.46
CA ILE A 123 5.86 -6.57 3.70
C ILE A 123 7.37 -6.42 3.93
N ASP A 124 8.15 -7.47 3.75
CA ASP A 124 9.61 -7.44 3.91
C ASP A 124 10.29 -6.51 2.91
N THR A 125 9.83 -6.55 1.65
CA THR A 125 10.25 -5.61 0.60
C THR A 125 9.96 -4.17 1.00
N ALA A 126 8.76 -3.90 1.49
CA ALA A 126 8.35 -2.59 1.98
C ALA A 126 9.16 -2.13 3.21
N LEU A 127 9.49 -3.03 4.13
CA LEU A 127 10.34 -2.74 5.29
C LEU A 127 11.80 -2.44 4.88
N GLY A 128 12.25 -2.91 3.72
CA GLY A 128 13.56 -2.58 3.15
C GLY A 128 13.80 -1.06 3.03
N TYR A 129 12.76 -0.29 2.66
CA TYR A 129 12.82 1.18 2.59
C TYR A 129 13.22 1.85 3.91
N TYR A 130 13.03 1.18 5.05
CA TYR A 130 13.36 1.70 6.38
C TYR A 130 14.71 1.25 6.91
N ARG A 131 15.38 0.30 6.24
CA ARG A 131 16.69 -0.24 6.63
C ARG A 131 17.85 0.52 5.99
N GLU A 132 17.63 1.09 4.81
CA GLU A 132 18.61 1.91 4.10
C GLU A 132 18.56 3.35 4.62
N GLY A 133 19.27 3.64 5.72
CA GLY A 133 19.35 4.96 6.33
C GLY A 133 20.56 5.09 7.25
#